data_AF-A0A6J4NDT7-F1
#
_entry.id   AF-A0A6J4NDT7-F1
#
_cell.length_a   1.000
_cell.length_b   1.000
_cell.length_c   1.000
_cell.angle_alpha   90.00
_cell.angle_beta   90.00
_cell.angle_gamma   90.00
#
_symmetry.space_group_name_H-M   'P 1'
#
loop_
_entity.id
_entity.type
_entity.pdbx_description
1 polymer ?
#
loop_
_entity_poly.entity_id
_entity_poly.type
_entity_poly.pdbx_seq_one_letter_code
_entity_poly.pdbx_strand_id
1 'polypeptide(L)'
;MCSEPLAEKWEGSTQGASPPDPEERYRDERVRLPAEEGARLVFLRGVIDEGTSRGWKMVSVAKQQGADVLLVTWDTQGPILG
;
A
#
# COMPACT_ATOMS: atom_id res chain seq x y z
N MET A 1 -51.85 9.18 -5.20
CA MET A 1 -51.56 7.73 -5.22
C MET A 1 -50.06 7.58 -5.38
N CYS A 2 -49.47 6.77 -4.51
CA CYS A 2 -48.07 6.82 -4.12
C CYS A 2 -47.13 6.02 -5.04
N SER A 3 -45.86 6.42 -4.97
CA SER A 3 -44.68 6.04 -5.74
C SER A 3 -44.34 4.54 -5.75
N GLU A 4 -43.72 4.13 -6.85
CA GLU A 4 -43.11 2.82 -7.06
C GLU A 4 -41.92 2.58 -6.10
N PRO A 5 -41.71 1.35 -5.59
CA PRO A 5 -40.60 1.05 -4.71
C PRO A 5 -39.29 0.89 -5.50
N LEU A 6 -38.33 1.77 -5.20
CA LEU A 6 -36.93 1.62 -5.58
C LEU A 6 -36.39 0.37 -4.88
N ALA A 7 -36.24 -0.72 -5.62
CA ALA A 7 -35.57 -1.91 -5.12
C ALA A 7 -34.09 -1.57 -4.86
N GLU A 8 -33.79 -1.37 -3.59
CA GLU A 8 -32.45 -1.28 -3.03
C GLU A 8 -31.63 -2.51 -3.41
N LYS A 9 -30.78 -2.37 -4.42
CA LYS A 9 -29.75 -3.36 -4.72
C LYS A 9 -28.59 -3.12 -3.75
N TRP A 10 -28.66 -3.78 -2.59
CA TRP A 10 -27.52 -3.94 -1.69
C TRP A 10 -26.47 -4.83 -2.37
N GLU A 11 -25.59 -4.23 -3.18
CA GLU A 11 -24.36 -4.90 -3.59
C GLU A 11 -23.34 -4.71 -2.47
N GLY A 12 -23.26 -5.73 -1.61
CA GLY A 12 -22.23 -5.85 -0.62
C GLY A 12 -20.85 -5.61 -1.25
N SER A 13 -20.10 -4.71 -0.62
CA SER A 13 -18.68 -4.52 -0.83
C SER A 13 -17.93 -5.83 -0.55
N THR A 14 -17.85 -6.72 -1.52
CA THR A 14 -16.65 -7.55 -1.68
C THR A 14 -15.70 -6.72 -2.52
N GLN A 15 -14.90 -5.90 -1.83
CA GLN A 15 -13.73 -5.25 -2.38
C GLN A 15 -12.90 -6.33 -3.07
N GLY A 16 -13.04 -6.42 -4.39
CA GLY A 16 -12.32 -7.36 -5.21
C GLY A 16 -10.84 -7.15 -4.94
N ALA A 17 -10.20 -8.15 -4.36
CA ALA A 17 -8.77 -8.29 -4.53
C ALA A 17 -8.59 -8.58 -6.03
N SER A 18 -8.39 -7.52 -6.82
CA SER A 18 -7.95 -7.68 -8.20
C SER A 18 -6.70 -8.57 -8.18
N PRO A 19 -6.60 -9.59 -9.05
CA PRO A 19 -5.35 -10.32 -9.20
C PRO A 19 -4.24 -9.31 -9.51
N PRO A 20 -3.02 -9.50 -8.98
CA PRO A 20 -1.92 -8.57 -9.22
C PRO A 20 -1.69 -8.48 -10.73
N ASP A 21 -1.86 -7.29 -11.27
CA ASP A 21 -1.63 -7.02 -12.68
C ASP A 21 -0.13 -7.21 -12.95
N PRO A 22 0.26 -8.07 -13.91
CA PRO A 22 1.68 -8.35 -14.17
C PRO A 22 2.46 -7.11 -14.65
N GLU A 23 1.78 -5.99 -14.94
CA GLU A 23 2.38 -4.72 -15.35
C GLU A 23 2.51 -3.68 -14.22
N GLU A 24 2.14 -4.00 -12.97
CA GLU A 24 2.23 -3.05 -11.86
C GLU A 24 3.69 -2.94 -11.36
N ARG A 25 4.48 -2.17 -12.10
CA ARG A 25 5.90 -1.86 -11.81
C ARG A 25 6.08 -1.21 -10.45
N TYR A 26 5.13 -0.38 -10.03
CA TYR A 26 5.21 0.35 -8.77
C TYR A 26 4.17 -0.18 -7.80
N ARG A 27 4.61 -0.63 -6.64
CA ARG A 27 3.73 -1.11 -5.57
C ARG A 27 3.75 -0.15 -4.39
N ASP A 28 2.57 0.34 -4.00
CA ASP A 28 2.38 1.16 -2.82
C ASP A 28 2.10 0.31 -1.58
N GLU A 29 2.79 0.61 -0.48
CA GLU A 29 2.63 -0.06 0.80
C GLU A 29 2.44 0.96 1.94
N ARG A 30 1.43 0.74 2.78
CA ARG A 30 1.16 1.60 3.94
C ARG A 30 1.82 0.99 5.18
N VAL A 31 2.75 1.72 5.75
CA VAL A 31 3.59 1.30 6.86
C VAL A 31 3.23 2.12 8.09
N ARG A 32 2.65 1.49 9.11
CA ARG A 32 2.36 2.14 10.41
C ARG A 32 3.62 2.17 11.25
N LEU A 33 4.06 3.35 11.65
CA LEU A 33 5.22 3.53 12.51
C LEU A 33 4.85 3.21 13.97
N PRO A 34 5.78 2.60 14.72
CA PRO A 34 5.66 2.48 16.17
C PRO A 34 5.49 3.86 16.83
N ALA A 35 4.74 3.90 17.93
CA ALA A 35 4.58 5.13 18.73
C ALA A 35 5.92 5.58 19.35
N GLU A 36 6.74 4.63 19.80
CA GLU A 36 8.04 4.89 20.41
C GLU A 36 9.08 5.33 19.36
N GLU A 37 9.66 6.50 19.55
CA GLU A 37 10.60 7.11 18.59
C GLU A 37 11.84 6.24 18.34
N GLY A 38 12.40 5.64 19.39
CA GLY A 38 13.57 4.74 19.29
C GLY A 38 13.31 3.48 18.46
N ALA A 39 12.08 2.95 18.49
CA ALA A 39 11.70 1.78 17.73
C ALA A 39 11.45 2.05 16.23
N ARG A 40 11.20 3.32 15.85
CA ARG A 40 10.85 3.68 14.46
C ARG A 40 11.96 3.38 13.47
N LEU A 41 13.21 3.70 13.80
CA LEU A 41 14.35 3.46 12.91
C LEU A 41 14.61 1.97 12.70
N VAL A 42 14.52 1.17 13.75
CA VAL A 42 14.67 -0.29 13.68
C VAL A 42 13.55 -0.90 12.83
N PHE A 43 12.32 -0.44 13.04
CA PHE A 43 11.18 -0.89 12.26
C PHE A 43 11.30 -0.52 10.78
N LEU A 44 11.67 0.73 10.47
CA LEU A 44 11.91 1.18 9.10
C LEU A 44 13.01 0.38 8.42
N ARG A 45 14.08 0.07 9.15
CA ARG A 45 15.14 -0.80 8.64
C ARG A 45 14.59 -2.18 8.26
N GLY A 46 13.76 -2.77 9.11
CA GLY A 46 13.09 -4.04 8.83
C GLY A 46 12.23 -4.00 7.56
N VAL A 47 11.46 -2.93 7.36
CA VAL A 47 10.65 -2.73 6.13
C VAL A 47 11.55 -2.64 4.89
N ILE A 48 12.67 -1.92 4.97
CA ILE A 48 13.65 -1.80 3.88
C ILE A 48 14.27 -3.17 3.55
N ASP A 49 14.72 -3.90 4.57
CA ASP A 49 15.35 -5.20 4.41
C ASP A 49 14.36 -6.23 3.85
N GLU A 50 13.09 -6.18 4.27
CA GLU A 50 12.03 -7.03 3.74
C GLU A 50 11.76 -6.75 2.25
N GLY A 51 11.59 -5.49 1.86
CA GLY A 51 11.41 -5.13 0.44
C GLY A 51 12.62 -5.52 -0.41
N THR A 52 13.83 -5.33 0.11
CA THR A 52 15.07 -5.74 -0.57
C THR A 52 15.15 -7.25 -0.72
N SER A 53 14.73 -8.03 0.28
CA SER A 53 14.69 -9.50 0.23
C SER A 53 13.74 -10.03 -0.86
N ARG A 54 12.73 -9.24 -1.23
CA ARG A 54 11.79 -9.51 -2.33
C ARG A 54 12.33 -9.10 -3.70
N GLY A 55 13.54 -8.52 -3.75
CA GLY A 55 14.13 -7.95 -4.97
C GLY A 55 13.55 -6.60 -5.38
N TRP A 56 12.81 -5.93 -4.50
CA TRP A 56 12.21 -4.63 -4.80
C TRP A 56 13.14 -3.48 -4.40
N LYS A 57 12.98 -2.35 -5.08
CA LYS A 57 13.70 -1.11 -4.81
C LYS A 57 12.76 -0.05 -4.28
N MET A 58 13.05 0.51 -3.11
CA MET A 58 12.29 1.67 -2.62
C MET A 58 12.57 2.89 -3.49
N VAL A 59 11.53 3.56 -3.99
CA VAL A 59 11.65 4.73 -4.87
C VAL A 59 11.02 6.00 -4.28
N SER A 60 10.06 5.87 -3.37
CA SER A 60 9.42 7.02 -2.70
C SER A 60 8.96 6.66 -1.30
N VAL A 61 8.99 7.65 -0.41
CA VAL A 61 8.41 7.58 0.94
C VAL A 61 7.71 8.89 1.22
N ALA A 62 6.42 8.84 1.52
CA ALA A 62 5.61 10.00 1.89
C ALA A 62 4.95 9.78 3.26
N LYS A 63 5.07 10.76 4.15
CA LYS A 63 4.32 10.75 5.42
C LYS A 63 2.89 11.20 5.15
N GLN A 64 1.91 10.41 5.58
CA GLN A 64 0.52 10.85 5.53
C GLN A 64 0.24 11.87 6.65
N GLN A 65 -0.45 12.96 6.32
CA GLN A 65 -0.77 14.00 7.30
C GLN A 65 -1.68 13.44 8.41
N GLY A 66 -1.40 13.81 9.65
CA GLY A 66 -2.22 13.44 10.81
C GLY A 66 -2.08 11.99 11.29
N ALA A 67 -1.20 11.19 10.70
CA ALA A 67 -1.00 9.79 11.12
C ALA A 67 0.50 9.42 11.18
N ASP A 68 0.85 8.51 12.09
CA ASP A 68 2.14 7.81 12.11
C ASP A 68 2.17 6.72 11.02
N VAL A 69 1.86 7.11 9.78
CA VAL A 69 1.78 6.22 8.62
C VAL A 69 2.63 6.78 7.49
N LEU A 70 3.49 5.92 6.94
CA LEU A 70 4.21 6.18 5.72
C LEU A 70 3.53 5.45 4.56
N LEU A 71 3.45 6.11 3.41
CA LEU A 71 3.24 5.47 2.12
C LEU A 71 4.62 5.24 1.51
N VAL A 72 4.97 3.97 1.30
CA VAL A 72 6.23 3.54 0.71
C VAL A 72 5.92 3.00 -0.68
N THR A 73 6.56 3.55 -1.70
CA THR A 73 6.43 3.06 -3.08
C THR A 73 7.68 2.27 -3.46
N TRP A 74 7.45 1.07 -3.97
CA TRP A 74 8.47 0.10 -4.39
C TRP A 74 8.45 -0.08 -5.91
N ASP A 75 9.62 -0.06 -6.55
CA ASP A 75 9.80 -0.59 -7.91
C ASP A 75 10.02 -2.11 -7.80
N THR A 76 9.11 -2.89 -8.38
CA THR A 76 9.08 -4.36 -8.31
C THR A 76 9.80 -5.01 -9.48
N GLN A 77 10.18 -4.24 -10.52
CA GLN A 77 10.80 -4.76 -11.75
C GLN A 77 12.32 -4.67 -11.78
N GLY A 78 12.96 -4.21 -10.69
CA GLY A 78 14.42 -4.05 -10.62
C GLY A 78 14.94 -2.96 -11.57
N PRO A 79 16.26 -2.68 -11.60
CA PRO A 79 16.79 -1.71 -12.53
C PRO A 79 16.52 -2.17 -13.98
N ILE A 80 15.80 -1.35 -14.75
CA ILE A 80 15.79 -1.48 -16.21
C ILE A 80 17.23 -1.25 -16.66
N LEU A 81 17.96 -2.34 -16.90
CA LEU A 81 19.21 -2.30 -17.64
C LEU A 81 18.81 -2.03 -19.10
N GLY A 82 18.83 -0.75 -19.47
CA GLY A 82 18.72 -0.25 -20.83
C GLY A 82 20.01 0.46 -21.23
#